data_AF-A0A819WKH7-F1
#
_entry.id   AF-A0A819WKH7-F1
#
_cell.length_a   1.000
_cell.length_b   1.000
_cell.length_c   1.000
_cell.angle_alpha   90.00
_cell.angle_beta   90.00
_cell.angle_gamma   90.00
#
_symmetry.space_group_name_H-M   'P 1'
#
loop_
_entity.id
_entity.type
_entity.pdbx_description
1 polymer ?
#
loop_
_entity_poly.entity_id
_entity_poly.type
_entity_poly.pdbx_seq_one_letter_code
_entity_poly.pdbx_strand_id
1 'polypeptide(L)'
;VSCTNLTFATAVPYSVGAKPQMIALGDFNGDGILDLAAINFNGNTVSVLLGVGSGRFGTQATFPVGINPISIVVGDFCGDGRLDLAVVNYSDDTMSVLLGTGTGSFGAQIIYSTGFQPCWIVTGDLNGDGRLDLVVVNSYSSNVGVFLGNDSGNFGPQTTYPTIASAALVVINDFNGDAHLDLVVISSSWPTISVLLGTGSGTFRSQTTFVSTSRVYSAAAGDFNGDGRVDLVVSNGPPSLFNVGVLLGNGDGSFGLQTTFYAGSGSTLQWIVINDFNGDGLTDVAVANYVSRPLIRSVSVLLGTANGSFVLKTTIATGNDSIVYGFAVADFNNDGRLDLAVPDSKTKNRVNIFLNTCT
;
A
#
# COMPACT_ATOMS: atom_id res chain seq x y z
N VAL A 1 4.60 -2.16 23.14
CA VAL A 1 5.70 -2.43 24.10
C VAL A 1 6.93 -1.72 23.60
N SER A 2 7.53 -0.79 24.36
CA SER A 2 8.67 0.00 23.87
C SER A 2 9.90 -0.89 23.59
N CYS A 3 10.45 -0.77 22.39
CA CYS A 3 11.46 -1.63 21.81
C CYS A 3 12.82 -0.92 21.70
N THR A 4 13.86 -1.45 22.35
CA THR A 4 15.19 -0.82 22.31
C THR A 4 16.06 -1.36 21.16
N ASN A 5 15.93 -2.66 20.87
CA ASN A 5 16.67 -3.33 19.81
C ASN A 5 15.75 -4.07 18.84
N LEU A 6 15.33 -3.37 17.77
CA LEU A 6 14.42 -3.89 16.75
C LEU A 6 15.11 -4.98 15.90
N THR A 7 14.71 -6.23 16.12
CA THR A 7 15.21 -7.42 15.42
C THR A 7 14.07 -8.30 14.93
N PHE A 8 14.34 -9.14 13.94
CA PHE A 8 13.36 -10.05 13.35
C PHE A 8 13.88 -11.49 13.33
N ALA A 9 12.99 -12.46 13.57
CA ALA A 9 13.27 -13.88 13.46
C ALA A 9 13.56 -14.29 12.00
N THR A 10 14.09 -15.50 11.83
CA THR A 10 14.17 -16.11 10.49
C THR A 10 12.77 -16.29 9.91
N ALA A 11 12.60 -15.95 8.65
CA ALA A 11 11.31 -16.01 7.99
C ALA A 11 10.70 -17.41 7.94
N VAL A 12 9.39 -17.49 8.15
CA VAL A 12 8.58 -18.67 7.88
C VAL A 12 7.90 -18.50 6.52
N PRO A 13 8.13 -19.39 5.54
CA PRO A 13 7.55 -19.28 4.21
C PRO A 13 6.16 -19.95 4.11
N TYR A 14 5.25 -19.33 3.37
CA TYR A 14 3.94 -19.86 3.00
C TYR A 14 3.74 -19.82 1.49
N SER A 15 3.37 -20.95 0.89
CA SER A 15 3.12 -21.05 -0.54
C SER A 15 1.90 -20.21 -0.96
N VAL A 16 2.03 -19.52 -2.08
CA VAL A 16 0.99 -18.76 -2.77
C VAL A 16 1.04 -19.07 -4.27
N GLY A 17 0.13 -18.49 -5.05
CA GLY A 17 0.12 -18.61 -6.51
C GLY A 17 1.32 -17.94 -7.20
N ALA A 18 1.33 -17.99 -8.54
CA ALA A 18 2.48 -17.61 -9.34
C ALA A 18 2.78 -16.10 -9.34
N LYS A 19 4.04 -15.75 -9.04
CA LYS A 19 4.58 -14.37 -9.00
C LYS A 19 3.78 -13.44 -8.08
N PRO A 20 3.77 -13.67 -6.75
CA PRO A 20 3.12 -12.78 -5.81
C PRO A 20 3.69 -11.36 -5.86
N GLN A 21 2.83 -10.33 -5.86
CA GLN A 21 3.29 -8.94 -5.95
C GLN A 21 2.91 -8.07 -4.75
N MET A 22 1.68 -8.19 -4.28
CA MET A 22 1.13 -7.38 -3.19
C MET A 22 0.45 -8.27 -2.17
N ILE A 23 0.44 -7.79 -0.92
CA ILE A 23 -0.22 -8.45 0.20
C ILE A 23 -1.24 -7.47 0.79
N ALA A 24 -2.44 -7.98 1.03
CA ALA A 24 -3.48 -7.36 1.83
C ALA A 24 -3.74 -8.22 3.06
N LEU A 25 -4.15 -7.58 4.15
CA LEU A 25 -4.44 -8.23 5.43
C LEU A 25 -5.87 -7.92 5.83
N GLY A 26 -6.51 -8.84 6.54
CA GLY A 26 -7.87 -8.70 7.03
C GLY A 26 -8.30 -9.95 7.78
N ASP A 27 -9.31 -9.86 8.64
CA ASP A 27 -9.97 -11.02 9.22
C ASP A 27 -11.11 -11.44 8.26
N PHE A 28 -10.81 -12.35 7.33
CA PHE A 28 -11.75 -12.72 6.25
C PHE A 28 -12.77 -13.77 6.69
N ASN A 29 -12.59 -14.39 7.86
CA ASN A 29 -13.48 -15.41 8.42
C ASN A 29 -14.16 -14.99 9.75
N GLY A 30 -13.83 -13.81 10.28
CA GLY A 30 -14.43 -13.25 11.49
C GLY A 30 -13.99 -13.93 12.79
N ASP A 31 -12.84 -14.59 12.82
CA ASP A 31 -12.35 -15.31 14.01
C ASP A 31 -11.43 -14.48 14.92
N GLY A 32 -11.14 -13.22 14.54
CA GLY A 32 -10.28 -12.30 15.26
C GLY A 32 -8.78 -12.54 15.07
N ILE A 33 -8.40 -13.46 14.17
CA ILE A 33 -7.01 -13.71 13.77
C ILE A 33 -6.79 -13.11 12.39
N LEU A 34 -5.67 -12.44 12.20
CA LEU A 34 -5.37 -11.79 10.93
C LEU A 34 -5.07 -12.84 9.84
N ASP A 35 -5.80 -12.73 8.73
CA ASP A 35 -5.57 -13.51 7.52
C ASP A 35 -4.75 -12.72 6.49
N LEU A 36 -4.29 -13.45 5.47
CA LEU A 36 -3.44 -12.91 4.42
C LEU A 36 -4.04 -13.15 3.03
N ALA A 37 -4.14 -12.10 2.23
CA ALA A 37 -4.44 -12.15 0.80
C ALA A 37 -3.22 -11.75 -0.02
N ALA A 38 -2.80 -12.57 -0.99
CA ALA A 38 -1.67 -12.29 -1.87
C ALA A 38 -2.08 -12.29 -3.35
N ILE A 39 -1.78 -11.21 -4.06
CA ILE A 39 -2.03 -11.12 -5.51
C ILE A 39 -0.98 -11.90 -6.29
N ASN A 40 -1.42 -12.80 -7.16
CA ASN A 40 -0.55 -13.62 -8.01
C ASN A 40 -0.56 -13.11 -9.46
N PHE A 41 0.39 -12.24 -9.81
CA PHE A 41 0.41 -11.55 -11.11
C PHE A 41 0.41 -12.49 -12.32
N ASN A 42 1.21 -13.57 -12.28
CA ASN A 42 1.23 -14.54 -13.38
C ASN A 42 0.14 -15.60 -13.25
N GLY A 43 -0.48 -15.70 -12.07
CA GLY A 43 -1.51 -16.69 -11.77
C GLY A 43 -2.93 -16.19 -12.00
N ASN A 44 -3.13 -14.90 -12.30
CA ASN A 44 -4.45 -14.26 -12.47
C ASN A 44 -5.42 -14.58 -11.33
N THR A 45 -4.89 -14.60 -10.11
CA THR A 45 -5.60 -15.06 -8.91
C THR A 45 -5.17 -14.27 -7.69
N VAL A 46 -5.99 -14.30 -6.65
CA VAL A 46 -5.63 -13.96 -5.28
C VAL A 46 -5.53 -15.25 -4.47
N SER A 47 -4.42 -15.45 -3.75
CA SER A 47 -4.31 -16.49 -2.73
C SER A 47 -4.81 -15.94 -1.40
N VAL A 48 -5.65 -16.68 -0.67
CA VAL A 48 -6.07 -16.31 0.69
C VAL A 48 -5.65 -17.41 1.65
N LEU A 49 -4.92 -17.04 2.69
CA LEU A 49 -4.43 -17.94 3.71
C LEU A 49 -4.98 -17.48 5.05
N LEU A 50 -5.79 -18.34 5.69
CA LEU A 50 -6.38 -18.01 6.99
C LEU A 50 -5.33 -18.11 8.09
N GLY A 51 -5.33 -17.16 9.00
CA GLY A 51 -4.55 -17.18 10.21
C GLY A 51 -4.96 -18.37 11.09
N VAL A 52 -3.98 -18.98 11.73
CA VAL A 52 -4.20 -20.05 12.72
C VAL A 52 -3.59 -19.68 14.09
N GLY A 53 -3.27 -18.40 14.26
CA GLY A 53 -2.69 -17.82 15.46
C GLY A 53 -1.15 -17.92 15.51
N SER A 54 -0.56 -17.12 16.40
CA SER A 54 0.90 -17.11 16.66
C SER A 54 1.76 -16.88 15.40
N GLY A 55 1.32 -16.01 14.48
CA GLY A 55 2.05 -15.70 13.25
C GLY A 55 2.03 -16.81 12.19
N ARG A 56 1.08 -17.74 12.30
CA ARG A 56 0.96 -18.89 11.41
C ARG A 56 -0.27 -18.82 10.53
N PHE A 57 -0.15 -19.39 9.33
CA PHE A 57 -1.21 -19.42 8.33
C PHE A 57 -1.49 -20.85 7.84
N GLY A 58 -2.74 -21.09 7.45
CA GLY A 58 -3.21 -22.32 6.84
C GLY A 58 -2.80 -22.48 5.37
N THR A 59 -3.40 -23.45 4.70
CA THR A 59 -3.22 -23.65 3.26
C THR A 59 -3.95 -22.58 2.46
N GLN A 60 -3.38 -22.17 1.32
CA GLN A 60 -4.03 -21.21 0.44
C GLN A 60 -5.36 -21.74 -0.10
N ALA A 61 -6.39 -20.90 -0.06
CA ALA A 61 -7.48 -20.88 -1.03
C ALA A 61 -7.08 -19.97 -2.20
N THR A 62 -7.71 -20.14 -3.36
CA THR A 62 -7.35 -19.37 -4.57
C THR A 62 -8.60 -18.91 -5.28
N PHE A 63 -8.67 -17.60 -5.56
CA PHE A 63 -9.81 -16.96 -6.18
C PHE A 63 -9.40 -16.31 -7.51
N PRO A 64 -10.08 -16.62 -8.63
CA PRO A 64 -9.76 -16.04 -9.92
C PRO A 64 -10.13 -14.56 -9.98
N VAL A 65 -9.25 -13.77 -10.59
CA VAL A 65 -9.46 -12.36 -10.92
C VAL A 65 -9.14 -12.14 -12.40
N GLY A 66 -9.03 -10.89 -12.84
CA GLY A 66 -8.61 -10.55 -14.20
C GLY A 66 -7.13 -10.85 -14.48
N ILE A 67 -6.66 -10.38 -15.63
CA ILE A 67 -5.34 -10.69 -16.18
C ILE A 67 -4.29 -9.75 -15.60
N ASN A 68 -3.21 -10.34 -15.07
CA ASN A 68 -2.09 -9.64 -14.47
C ASN A 68 -2.52 -8.68 -13.35
N PRO A 69 -3.15 -9.20 -12.28
CA PRO A 69 -3.53 -8.38 -11.14
C PRO A 69 -2.28 -7.81 -10.46
N ILE A 70 -2.34 -6.55 -10.03
CA ILE A 70 -1.15 -5.82 -9.51
C ILE A 70 -1.38 -5.06 -8.21
N SER A 71 -2.60 -4.66 -7.88
CA SER A 71 -2.93 -3.97 -6.63
C SER A 71 -4.29 -4.42 -6.08
N ILE A 72 -4.42 -4.43 -4.75
CA ILE A 72 -5.56 -4.96 -3.99
C ILE A 72 -5.87 -4.04 -2.82
N VAL A 73 -7.15 -3.84 -2.55
CA VAL A 73 -7.66 -3.24 -1.32
C VAL A 73 -8.71 -4.14 -0.68
N VAL A 74 -8.85 -3.98 0.63
CA VAL A 74 -9.80 -4.70 1.47
C VAL A 74 -10.75 -3.70 2.10
N GLY A 75 -12.03 -4.02 2.16
CA GLY A 75 -13.05 -3.20 2.81
C GLY A 75 -14.39 -3.93 2.83
N ASP A 76 -15.30 -3.52 3.70
CA ASP A 76 -16.70 -3.93 3.63
C ASP A 76 -17.41 -3.04 2.60
N PHE A 77 -17.36 -3.44 1.32
CA PHE A 77 -17.90 -2.63 0.22
C PHE A 77 -19.42 -2.74 0.12
N CYS A 78 -20.00 -3.81 0.69
CA CYS A 78 -21.44 -4.05 0.67
C CYS A 78 -22.18 -3.70 1.97
N GLY A 79 -21.46 -3.34 3.04
CA GLY A 79 -22.04 -2.95 4.33
C GLY A 79 -22.61 -4.12 5.14
N ASP A 80 -22.15 -5.34 4.87
CA ASP A 80 -22.66 -6.56 5.52
C ASP A 80 -21.79 -7.05 6.71
N GLY A 81 -20.75 -6.29 7.03
CA GLY A 81 -19.79 -6.56 8.10
C GLY A 81 -18.69 -7.55 7.72
N ARG A 82 -18.59 -7.96 6.45
CA ARG A 82 -17.58 -8.90 5.97
C ARG A 82 -16.60 -8.19 5.06
N LEU A 83 -15.34 -8.61 5.13
CA LEU A 83 -14.31 -8.01 4.30
C LEU A 83 -14.39 -8.56 2.86
N ASP A 84 -14.51 -7.64 1.92
CA ASP A 84 -14.47 -7.84 0.48
C ASP A 84 -13.08 -7.48 -0.08
N LEU A 85 -12.82 -7.86 -1.34
CA LEU A 85 -11.60 -7.52 -2.06
C LEU A 85 -11.91 -6.74 -3.33
N ALA A 86 -11.15 -5.68 -3.62
CA ALA A 86 -11.12 -5.06 -4.95
C ALA A 86 -9.70 -5.12 -5.51
N VAL A 87 -9.56 -5.64 -6.73
CA VAL A 87 -8.28 -5.97 -7.36
C VAL A 87 -8.22 -5.33 -8.74
N VAL A 88 -7.18 -4.56 -9.02
CA VAL A 88 -6.96 -4.00 -10.36
C VAL A 88 -6.11 -4.93 -11.22
N ASN A 89 -6.55 -5.10 -12.46
CA ASN A 89 -6.05 -6.06 -13.42
C ASN A 89 -5.37 -5.31 -14.57
N TYR A 90 -4.04 -5.32 -14.57
CA TYR A 90 -3.24 -4.43 -15.40
C TYR A 90 -3.43 -4.64 -16.90
N SER A 91 -3.62 -5.89 -17.34
CA SER A 91 -3.57 -6.26 -18.77
C SER A 91 -4.94 -6.34 -19.45
N ASP A 92 -6.05 -6.32 -18.71
CA ASP A 92 -7.40 -6.35 -19.26
C ASP A 92 -8.17 -5.02 -19.08
N ASP A 93 -7.53 -4.02 -18.46
CA ASP A 93 -8.11 -2.71 -18.18
C ASP A 93 -9.39 -2.81 -17.33
N THR A 94 -9.37 -3.69 -16.33
CA THR A 94 -10.48 -3.92 -15.40
C THR A 94 -10.10 -3.88 -13.94
N MET A 95 -11.14 -3.84 -13.11
CA MET A 95 -11.11 -4.08 -11.68
C MET A 95 -12.07 -5.24 -11.34
N SER A 96 -11.59 -6.22 -10.59
CA SER A 96 -12.38 -7.33 -10.02
C SER A 96 -12.79 -6.98 -8.58
N VAL A 97 -14.07 -7.05 -8.27
CA VAL A 97 -14.60 -6.97 -6.89
C VAL A 97 -15.11 -8.35 -6.48
N LEU A 98 -14.62 -8.86 -5.35
CA LEU A 98 -14.94 -10.16 -4.81
C LEU A 98 -15.59 -9.97 -3.44
N LEU A 99 -16.88 -10.28 -3.35
CA LEU A 99 -17.62 -10.16 -2.10
C LEU A 99 -17.29 -11.30 -1.14
N GLY A 100 -16.97 -10.96 0.10
CA GLY A 100 -16.62 -11.85 1.18
C GLY A 100 -17.82 -12.65 1.66
N THR A 101 -17.61 -13.95 1.88
CA THR A 101 -18.64 -14.81 2.48
C THR A 101 -18.63 -14.74 4.00
N GLY A 102 -17.56 -14.20 4.61
CA GLY A 102 -17.33 -14.20 6.05
C GLY A 102 -16.79 -15.53 6.59
N THR A 103 -16.33 -16.43 5.70
CA THR A 103 -15.72 -17.71 6.09
C THR A 103 -14.32 -17.89 5.49
N GLY A 104 -13.68 -16.79 5.08
CA GLY A 104 -12.43 -16.84 4.33
C GLY A 104 -12.57 -17.20 2.85
N SER A 105 -13.82 -17.31 2.37
CA SER A 105 -14.15 -17.54 0.95
C SER A 105 -14.78 -16.31 0.31
N PHE A 106 -14.73 -16.24 -1.01
CA PHE A 106 -15.24 -15.11 -1.79
C PHE A 106 -16.17 -15.58 -2.90
N GLY A 107 -17.15 -14.74 -3.24
CA GLY A 107 -18.01 -14.93 -4.39
C GLY A 107 -17.26 -14.83 -5.73
N ALA A 108 -18.01 -15.02 -6.83
CA ALA A 108 -17.46 -14.77 -8.16
C ALA A 108 -17.12 -13.28 -8.32
N GLN A 109 -16.08 -12.98 -9.09
CA GLN A 109 -15.69 -11.60 -9.37
C GLN A 109 -16.81 -10.85 -10.11
N ILE A 110 -17.06 -9.62 -9.66
CA ILE A 110 -17.80 -8.60 -10.38
C ILE A 110 -16.77 -7.73 -11.10
N ILE A 111 -16.96 -7.49 -12.39
CA ILE A 111 -15.94 -6.84 -13.23
C ILE A 111 -16.40 -5.42 -13.56
N TYR A 112 -15.53 -4.45 -13.29
CA TYR A 112 -15.70 -3.05 -13.65
C TYR A 112 -14.63 -2.64 -14.66
N SER A 113 -15.04 -1.99 -15.75
CA SER A 113 -14.08 -1.39 -16.69
C SER A 113 -13.40 -0.19 -16.06
N THR A 114 -12.09 -0.05 -16.26
CA THR A 114 -11.30 1.09 -15.80
C THR A 114 -10.81 1.92 -16.99
N GLY A 115 -9.79 2.77 -16.77
CA GLY A 115 -8.96 3.28 -17.86
C GLY A 115 -7.86 2.27 -18.24
N PHE A 116 -7.00 2.67 -19.17
CA PHE A 116 -5.92 1.84 -19.68
C PHE A 116 -4.77 1.68 -18.68
N GLN A 117 -4.31 0.44 -18.53
CA GLN A 117 -3.25 -0.01 -17.63
C GLN A 117 -3.46 0.47 -16.19
N PRO A 118 -4.54 0.00 -15.52
CA PRO A 118 -4.76 0.28 -14.11
C PRO A 118 -3.64 -0.34 -13.28
N CYS A 119 -3.03 0.43 -12.37
CA CYS A 119 -1.82 -0.01 -11.66
C CYS A 119 -1.90 0.12 -10.14
N TRP A 120 -2.85 0.91 -9.63
CA TRP A 120 -2.99 1.18 -8.21
C TRP A 120 -4.47 1.35 -7.84
N ILE A 121 -4.84 0.88 -6.66
CA ILE A 121 -6.17 1.08 -6.09
C ILE A 121 -6.09 1.44 -4.61
N VAL A 122 -6.95 2.35 -4.18
CA VAL A 122 -7.17 2.76 -2.79
C VAL A 122 -8.67 2.88 -2.53
N THR A 123 -9.07 2.86 -1.26
CA THR A 123 -10.48 2.96 -0.86
C THR A 123 -10.67 3.92 0.31
N GLY A 124 -11.80 4.64 0.32
CA GLY A 124 -12.22 5.55 1.38
C GLY A 124 -13.61 6.11 1.07
N ASP A 125 -14.28 6.69 2.06
CA ASP A 125 -15.57 7.38 1.88
C ASP A 125 -15.32 8.80 1.33
N LEU A 126 -15.42 8.98 0.01
CA LEU A 126 -15.04 10.22 -0.67
C LEU A 126 -16.20 11.24 -0.73
N ASN A 127 -17.42 10.81 -0.40
CA ASN A 127 -18.62 11.62 -0.48
C ASN A 127 -19.36 11.78 0.87
N GLY A 128 -18.83 11.20 1.94
CA GLY A 128 -19.36 11.28 3.30
C GLY A 128 -20.65 10.51 3.52
N ASP A 129 -20.94 9.50 2.70
CA ASP A 129 -22.18 8.72 2.78
C ASP A 129 -22.08 7.47 3.68
N GLY A 130 -20.90 7.23 4.24
CA GLY A 130 -20.59 6.09 5.11
C GLY A 130 -20.23 4.82 4.37
N ARG A 131 -20.17 4.83 3.03
CA ARG A 131 -19.76 3.69 2.21
C ARG A 131 -18.36 3.91 1.65
N LEU A 132 -17.67 2.81 1.43
CA LEU A 132 -16.35 2.84 0.83
C LEU A 132 -16.47 3.01 -0.70
N ASP A 133 -15.78 4.04 -1.21
CA ASP A 133 -15.55 4.25 -2.63
C ASP A 133 -14.18 3.71 -3.05
N LEU A 134 -13.95 3.60 -4.36
CA LEU A 134 -12.68 3.15 -4.92
C LEU A 134 -12.06 4.21 -5.83
N VAL A 135 -10.75 4.41 -5.69
CA VAL A 135 -9.94 5.24 -6.60
C VAL A 135 -8.90 4.37 -7.29
N VAL A 136 -8.94 4.34 -8.61
CA VAL A 136 -8.04 3.55 -9.47
C VAL A 136 -7.14 4.47 -10.28
N VAL A 137 -5.82 4.27 -10.21
CA VAL A 137 -4.86 4.98 -11.06
C VAL A 137 -4.73 4.25 -12.39
N ASN A 138 -4.99 4.95 -13.50
CA ASN A 138 -4.86 4.42 -14.86
C ASN A 138 -3.61 5.02 -15.51
N SER A 139 -2.50 4.29 -15.42
CA SER A 139 -1.17 4.82 -15.74
C SER A 139 -1.03 5.26 -17.19
N TYR A 140 -1.57 4.51 -18.14
CA TYR A 140 -1.51 4.84 -19.58
C TYR A 140 -2.51 5.93 -19.94
N SER A 141 -3.71 5.90 -19.37
CA SER A 141 -4.71 6.96 -19.54
C SER A 141 -4.32 8.28 -18.87
N SER A 142 -3.31 8.29 -18.00
CA SER A 142 -2.84 9.48 -17.26
C SER A 142 -3.97 10.16 -16.49
N ASN A 143 -4.77 9.35 -15.78
CA ASN A 143 -5.86 9.83 -14.94
C ASN A 143 -6.04 8.92 -13.72
N VAL A 144 -6.83 9.41 -12.76
CA VAL A 144 -7.44 8.58 -11.72
C VAL A 144 -8.94 8.42 -12.02
N GLY A 145 -9.45 7.21 -11.82
CA GLY A 145 -10.86 6.87 -11.88
C GLY A 145 -11.45 6.75 -10.49
N VAL A 146 -12.61 7.34 -10.28
CA VAL A 146 -13.36 7.27 -9.03
C VAL A 146 -14.64 6.47 -9.27
N PHE A 147 -14.87 5.50 -8.41
CA PHE A 147 -16.00 4.58 -8.43
C PHE A 147 -16.74 4.73 -7.11
N LEU A 148 -17.90 5.36 -7.12
CA LEU A 148 -18.70 5.55 -5.90
C LEU A 148 -19.41 4.26 -5.52
N GLY A 149 -19.27 3.84 -4.27
CA GLY A 149 -19.94 2.69 -3.70
C GLY A 149 -21.44 2.91 -3.53
N ASN A 150 -22.19 1.81 -3.43
CA ASN A 150 -23.62 1.84 -3.08
C ASN A 150 -23.98 0.73 -2.11
N ASP A 151 -25.20 0.79 -1.56
CA ASP A 151 -25.72 -0.11 -0.52
C ASP A 151 -25.79 -1.60 -0.90
N SER A 152 -25.43 -1.97 -2.13
CA SER A 152 -25.50 -3.35 -2.62
C SER A 152 -24.13 -3.96 -2.90
N GLY A 153 -23.03 -3.32 -2.49
CA GLY A 153 -21.68 -3.80 -2.80
C GLY A 153 -21.26 -3.57 -4.25
N ASN A 154 -22.00 -2.73 -4.96
CA ASN A 154 -21.71 -2.39 -6.34
C ASN A 154 -21.12 -0.98 -6.42
N PHE A 155 -20.40 -0.72 -7.51
CA PHE A 155 -19.86 0.59 -7.80
C PHE A 155 -20.57 1.26 -8.99
N GLY A 156 -20.74 2.57 -8.89
CA GLY A 156 -21.20 3.41 -10.00
C GLY A 156 -20.21 3.45 -11.16
N PRO A 157 -20.57 4.10 -12.28
CA PRO A 157 -19.65 4.27 -13.40
C PRO A 157 -18.43 5.10 -12.99
N GLN A 158 -17.28 4.80 -13.62
CA GLN A 158 -16.04 5.53 -13.39
C GLN A 158 -16.19 7.02 -13.75
N THR A 159 -15.83 7.89 -12.82
CA THR A 159 -15.58 9.31 -13.09
C THR A 159 -14.08 9.56 -13.13
N THR A 160 -13.57 10.16 -14.21
CA THR A 160 -12.11 10.32 -14.41
C THR A 160 -11.62 11.74 -14.15
N TYR A 161 -10.51 11.85 -13.44
CA TYR A 161 -9.80 13.12 -13.19
C TYR A 161 -8.41 13.07 -13.84
N PRO A 162 -8.13 13.94 -14.82
CA PRO A 162 -6.82 13.97 -15.47
C PRO A 162 -5.71 14.26 -14.46
N THR A 163 -4.60 13.54 -14.59
CA THR A 163 -3.40 13.74 -13.80
C THR A 163 -2.21 14.00 -14.71
N ILE A 164 -1.04 14.22 -14.14
CA ILE A 164 0.22 14.16 -14.89
C ILE A 164 0.43 12.80 -15.56
N ALA A 165 1.26 12.79 -16.61
CA ALA A 165 1.58 11.58 -17.36
C ALA A 165 2.25 10.50 -16.49
N SER A 166 1.95 9.23 -16.79
CA SER A 166 2.48 8.04 -16.10
C SER A 166 2.22 8.05 -14.58
N ALA A 167 0.98 8.34 -14.19
CA ALA A 167 0.52 8.15 -12.82
C ALA A 167 0.79 6.70 -12.37
N ALA A 168 1.33 6.54 -11.16
CA ALA A 168 1.85 5.27 -10.67
C ALA A 168 1.19 4.82 -9.37
N LEU A 169 0.81 5.77 -8.50
CA LEU A 169 0.08 5.49 -7.27
C LEU A 169 -0.73 6.70 -6.83
N VAL A 170 -1.67 6.47 -5.91
CA VAL A 170 -2.42 7.51 -5.22
C VAL A 170 -2.39 7.24 -3.71
N VAL A 171 -2.29 8.31 -2.93
CA VAL A 171 -2.49 8.32 -1.48
C VAL A 171 -3.73 9.17 -1.20
N ILE A 172 -4.61 8.72 -0.31
CA ILE A 172 -5.79 9.48 0.10
C ILE A 172 -5.63 9.94 1.55
N ASN A 173 -5.94 11.20 1.81
CA ASN A 173 -6.00 11.79 3.14
C ASN A 173 -6.67 13.17 3.05
N ASP A 174 -7.00 13.79 4.17
CA ASP A 174 -7.41 15.20 4.23
C ASP A 174 -6.16 16.09 4.29
N PHE A 175 -5.65 16.53 3.13
CA PHE A 175 -4.38 17.28 3.05
C PHE A 175 -4.55 18.78 3.33
N ASN A 176 -5.78 19.29 3.37
CA ASN A 176 -6.09 20.69 3.62
C ASN A 176 -6.89 20.96 4.92
N GLY A 177 -7.24 19.92 5.67
CA GLY A 177 -7.96 20.01 6.93
C GLY A 177 -9.44 20.38 6.79
N ASP A 178 -10.06 20.13 5.64
CA ASP A 178 -11.48 20.44 5.39
C ASP A 178 -12.45 19.27 5.67
N ALA A 179 -11.92 18.16 6.20
CA ALA A 179 -12.62 16.91 6.48
C ALA A 179 -13.16 16.18 5.23
N HIS A 180 -12.62 16.47 4.05
CA HIS A 180 -12.86 15.70 2.84
C HIS A 180 -11.58 14.98 2.42
N LEU A 181 -11.75 13.74 1.92
CA LEU A 181 -10.61 13.01 1.39
C LEU A 181 -10.15 13.63 0.08
N ASP A 182 -8.87 13.97 0.04
CA ASP A 182 -8.12 14.47 -1.11
C ASP A 182 -7.25 13.36 -1.72
N LEU A 183 -6.75 13.57 -2.93
CA LEU A 183 -5.83 12.65 -3.61
C LEU A 183 -4.45 13.27 -3.81
N VAL A 184 -3.40 12.57 -3.39
CA VAL A 184 -2.03 12.78 -3.83
C VAL A 184 -1.67 11.71 -4.86
N VAL A 185 -1.46 12.11 -6.10
CA VAL A 185 -1.09 11.22 -7.22
C VAL A 185 0.38 11.42 -7.59
N ILE A 186 1.13 10.33 -7.59
CA ILE A 186 2.55 10.31 -7.94
C ILE A 186 2.74 9.85 -9.39
N SER A 187 3.66 10.49 -10.12
CA SER A 187 4.18 9.96 -11.39
C SER A 187 5.48 9.18 -11.18
N SER A 188 5.59 8.03 -11.82
CA SER A 188 6.85 7.26 -11.87
C SER A 188 7.84 7.81 -12.92
N SER A 189 7.34 8.62 -13.86
CA SER A 189 8.15 9.15 -14.97
C SER A 189 8.76 10.50 -14.64
N TRP A 190 8.07 11.31 -13.84
CA TRP A 190 8.41 12.70 -13.53
C TRP A 190 8.54 12.91 -12.02
N PRO A 191 9.46 13.77 -11.55
CA PRO A 191 9.56 14.15 -10.15
C PRO A 191 8.44 15.12 -9.78
N THR A 192 7.19 14.66 -9.89
CA THR A 192 6.01 15.50 -9.73
C THR A 192 4.95 14.79 -8.91
N ILE A 193 4.42 15.54 -7.96
CA ILE A 193 3.35 15.15 -7.05
C ILE A 193 2.14 16.01 -7.44
N SER A 194 1.01 15.38 -7.70
CA SER A 194 -0.24 16.07 -8.05
C SER A 194 -1.22 15.96 -6.89
N VAL A 195 -1.78 17.07 -6.46
CA VAL A 195 -2.80 17.13 -5.40
C VAL A 195 -4.14 17.49 -6.02
N LEU A 196 -5.14 16.65 -5.83
CA LEU A 196 -6.51 16.89 -6.23
C LEU A 196 -7.35 16.98 -4.96
N LEU A 197 -7.78 18.19 -4.61
CA LEU A 197 -8.58 18.41 -3.42
C LEU A 197 -10.02 17.91 -3.62
N GLY A 198 -10.51 17.14 -2.67
CA GLY A 198 -11.88 16.66 -2.60
C GLY A 198 -12.86 17.81 -2.41
N THR A 199 -14.09 17.58 -2.83
CA THR A 199 -15.21 18.50 -2.60
C THR A 199 -16.21 17.95 -1.57
N GLY A 200 -15.93 16.78 -0.99
CA GLY A 200 -16.82 16.07 -0.08
C GLY A 200 -18.04 15.43 -0.75
N SER A 201 -18.09 15.37 -2.08
CA SER A 201 -19.21 14.79 -2.84
C SER A 201 -18.75 13.68 -3.77
N GLY A 202 -17.58 13.08 -3.49
CA GLY A 202 -16.94 12.11 -4.39
C GLY A 202 -16.36 12.75 -5.65
N THR A 203 -16.21 14.08 -5.67
CA THR A 203 -15.58 14.81 -6.78
C THR A 203 -14.36 15.59 -6.35
N PHE A 204 -13.51 15.90 -7.32
CA PHE A 204 -12.22 16.54 -7.08
C PHE A 204 -12.02 17.80 -7.91
N ARG A 205 -11.30 18.77 -7.33
CA ARG A 205 -10.84 19.97 -8.02
C ARG A 205 -9.73 19.62 -9.02
N SER A 206 -9.44 20.57 -9.91
CA SER A 206 -8.29 20.45 -10.81
C SER A 206 -6.99 20.26 -10.02
N GLN A 207 -6.10 19.41 -10.54
CA GLN A 207 -4.83 19.12 -9.89
C GLN A 207 -3.97 20.38 -9.71
N THR A 208 -3.30 20.46 -8.56
CA THR A 208 -2.16 21.35 -8.31
C THR A 208 -0.89 20.49 -8.26
N THR A 209 0.20 20.93 -8.86
CA THR A 209 1.42 20.13 -8.98
C THR A 209 2.58 20.72 -8.19
N PHE A 210 3.36 19.82 -7.59
CA PHE A 210 4.59 20.12 -6.84
C PHE A 210 5.74 19.30 -7.40
N VAL A 211 6.95 19.87 -7.37
CA VAL A 211 8.15 19.19 -7.85
C VAL A 211 8.87 18.55 -6.67
N SER A 212 9.09 17.24 -6.73
CA SER A 212 9.95 16.53 -5.79
C SER A 212 11.41 16.62 -6.23
N THR A 213 12.35 16.32 -5.33
CA THR A 213 13.79 16.34 -5.67
C THR A 213 14.20 15.19 -6.59
N SER A 214 13.35 14.18 -6.74
CA SER A 214 13.59 12.97 -7.54
C SER A 214 12.29 12.26 -7.89
N ARG A 215 12.36 11.30 -8.82
CA ARG A 215 11.25 10.37 -9.08
C ARG A 215 10.81 9.71 -7.78
N VAL A 216 9.51 9.51 -7.64
CA VAL A 216 8.92 8.83 -6.49
C VAL A 216 8.29 7.52 -6.96
N TYR A 217 8.50 6.43 -6.20
CA TYR A 217 7.94 5.11 -6.53
C TYR A 217 6.81 4.69 -5.58
N SER A 218 6.83 5.15 -4.34
CA SER A 218 5.84 4.88 -3.30
C SER A 218 5.74 6.10 -2.39
N ALA A 219 4.57 6.30 -1.78
CA ALA A 219 4.35 7.36 -0.82
C ALA A 219 3.35 6.92 0.26
N ALA A 220 3.42 7.55 1.42
CA ALA A 220 2.46 7.41 2.50
C ALA A 220 2.25 8.77 3.17
N ALA A 221 1.06 8.97 3.75
CA ALA A 221 0.67 10.23 4.38
C ALA A 221 0.47 10.04 5.89
N GLY A 222 0.90 11.03 6.68
CA GLY A 222 0.78 11.03 8.13
C GLY A 222 1.36 12.33 8.70
N ASP A 223 1.14 12.60 9.98
CA ASP A 223 1.81 13.71 10.68
C ASP A 223 3.17 13.21 11.19
N PHE A 224 4.28 13.65 10.58
CA PHE A 224 5.61 13.18 10.95
C PHE A 224 6.31 14.12 11.94
N ASN A 225 5.87 15.38 12.04
CA ASN A 225 6.50 16.40 12.89
C ASN A 225 5.67 16.80 14.12
N GLY A 226 4.46 16.25 14.27
CA GLY A 226 3.54 16.51 15.38
C GLY A 226 2.83 17.86 15.32
N ASP A 227 2.72 18.48 14.14
CA ASP A 227 2.06 19.79 13.97
C ASP A 227 0.55 19.72 13.68
N GLY A 228 0.01 18.50 13.56
CA GLY A 228 -1.40 18.23 13.29
C GLY A 228 -1.79 18.35 11.82
N ARG A 229 -0.83 18.52 10.90
CA ARG A 229 -1.08 18.57 9.46
C ARG A 229 -0.62 17.26 8.81
N VAL A 230 -1.24 16.94 7.69
CA VAL A 230 -0.85 15.76 6.92
C VAL A 230 0.39 16.07 6.09
N ASP A 231 1.47 15.35 6.39
CA ASP A 231 2.71 15.34 5.62
C ASP A 231 2.74 14.16 4.64
N LEU A 232 3.76 14.13 3.79
CA LEU A 232 4.01 13.04 2.85
C LEU A 232 5.43 12.48 3.01
N VAL A 233 5.55 11.17 3.22
CA VAL A 233 6.82 10.45 3.06
C VAL A 233 6.85 9.76 1.70
N VAL A 234 7.98 9.81 1.00
CA VAL A 234 8.15 9.30 -0.36
C VAL A 234 9.40 8.43 -0.50
N SER A 235 9.32 7.41 -1.36
CA SER A 235 10.47 6.58 -1.72
C SER A 235 11.12 7.12 -2.98
N ASN A 236 12.34 7.65 -2.84
CA ASN A 236 13.02 8.28 -3.98
C ASN A 236 13.69 7.26 -4.89
N GLY A 237 13.60 7.55 -6.19
CA GLY A 237 14.26 6.87 -7.27
C GLY A 237 15.45 7.66 -7.87
N PRO A 238 16.19 7.05 -8.80
CA PRO A 238 17.35 7.67 -9.43
C PRO A 238 17.05 9.06 -10.02
N PRO A 239 18.00 10.03 -9.93
CA PRO A 239 19.39 9.88 -9.50
C PRO A 239 19.59 9.90 -7.97
N SER A 240 18.56 10.24 -7.20
CA SER A 240 18.59 10.18 -5.74
C SER A 240 18.55 8.71 -5.31
N LEU A 241 19.70 8.18 -4.91
CA LEU A 241 19.80 6.82 -4.41
C LEU A 241 19.73 6.84 -2.88
N PHE A 242 19.20 5.76 -2.30
CA PHE A 242 19.35 5.43 -0.89
C PHE A 242 18.60 6.30 0.12
N ASN A 243 17.56 7.04 -0.25
CA ASN A 243 16.85 7.89 0.71
C ASN A 243 15.33 7.88 0.59
N VAL A 244 14.67 8.03 1.73
CA VAL A 244 13.28 8.45 1.81
C VAL A 244 13.22 9.96 1.89
N GLY A 245 12.20 10.55 1.30
CA GLY A 245 11.91 11.97 1.37
C GLY A 245 10.74 12.26 2.29
N VAL A 246 10.76 13.38 3.00
CA VAL A 246 9.62 13.90 3.75
C VAL A 246 9.30 15.29 3.22
N LEU A 247 8.03 15.51 2.88
CA LEU A 247 7.49 16.79 2.48
C LEU A 247 6.44 17.20 3.52
N LEU A 248 6.72 18.23 4.30
CA LEU A 248 5.82 18.70 5.36
C LEU A 248 4.61 19.42 4.76
N GLY A 249 3.42 19.15 5.27
CA GLY A 249 2.17 19.74 4.83
C GLY A 249 2.01 21.18 5.32
N ASN A 250 1.61 22.09 4.43
CA ASN A 250 1.27 23.46 4.81
C ASN A 250 -0.18 23.58 5.34
N GLY A 251 -0.95 22.50 5.31
CA GLY A 251 -2.35 22.45 5.79
C GLY A 251 -3.36 23.06 4.82
N ASP A 252 -2.97 23.29 3.57
CA ASP A 252 -3.84 23.82 2.50
C ASP A 252 -3.80 22.94 1.24
N GLY A 253 -3.31 21.70 1.38
CA GLY A 253 -3.03 20.80 0.26
C GLY A 253 -1.69 21.04 -0.42
N SER A 254 -0.89 22.04 0.00
CA SER A 254 0.48 22.22 -0.47
C SER A 254 1.53 21.64 0.46
N PHE A 255 2.71 21.36 -0.09
CA PHE A 255 3.83 20.81 0.65
C PHE A 255 5.05 21.74 0.63
N GLY A 256 5.80 21.73 1.73
CA GLY A 256 7.10 22.39 1.86
C GLY A 256 8.21 21.69 1.08
N LEU A 257 9.45 22.15 1.27
CA LEU A 257 10.62 21.55 0.63
C LEU A 257 10.87 20.13 1.17
N GLN A 258 11.27 19.25 0.26
CA GLN A 258 11.59 17.88 0.58
C GLN A 258 12.89 17.79 1.39
N THR A 259 12.82 17.16 2.56
CA THR A 259 13.99 16.73 3.34
C THR A 259 14.25 15.25 3.09
N THR A 260 15.51 14.80 3.06
CA THR A 260 15.84 13.41 2.74
C THR A 260 16.61 12.71 3.86
N PHE A 261 16.31 11.43 4.08
CA PHE A 261 16.90 10.59 5.12
C PHE A 261 17.44 9.29 4.53
N TYR A 262 18.63 8.90 4.96
CA TYR A 262 19.29 7.70 4.47
C TYR A 262 18.52 6.42 4.87
N ALA A 263 18.18 5.61 3.87
CA ALA A 263 17.36 4.41 4.02
C ALA A 263 18.15 3.09 3.88
N GLY A 264 19.49 3.15 3.84
CA GLY A 264 20.35 1.97 3.72
C GLY A 264 20.84 1.72 2.30
N SER A 265 21.28 0.48 2.03
CA SER A 265 21.83 0.07 0.74
C SER A 265 20.73 -0.41 -0.23
N GLY A 266 20.52 0.35 -1.31
CA GLY A 266 19.36 0.19 -2.22
C GLY A 266 19.47 1.05 -3.48
N SER A 267 19.55 0.47 -4.68
CA SER A 267 19.56 1.27 -5.93
C SER A 267 18.20 1.88 -6.27
N THR A 268 17.10 1.30 -5.80
CA THR A 268 15.75 1.87 -5.89
C THR A 268 14.93 1.47 -4.66
N LEU A 269 14.11 2.37 -4.16
CA LEU A 269 13.15 2.10 -3.10
C LEU A 269 11.77 1.91 -3.71
N GLN A 270 11.13 0.77 -3.47
CA GLN A 270 9.93 0.35 -4.24
C GLN A 270 8.62 0.54 -3.48
N TRP A 271 8.64 0.34 -2.16
CA TRP A 271 7.43 0.31 -1.35
C TRP A 271 7.72 0.90 0.03
N ILE A 272 6.84 1.76 0.53
CA ILE A 272 6.88 2.29 1.90
C ILE A 272 5.65 1.83 2.66
N VAL A 273 5.85 1.51 3.94
CA VAL A 273 4.80 1.38 4.93
C VAL A 273 5.20 2.24 6.14
N ILE A 274 4.24 2.98 6.70
CA ILE A 274 4.43 3.76 7.92
C ILE A 274 3.66 3.11 9.07
N ASN A 275 4.27 3.07 10.25
CA ASN A 275 3.64 2.62 11.49
C ASN A 275 4.57 2.90 12.68
N ASP A 276 4.18 2.62 13.91
CA ASP A 276 5.07 2.66 15.09
C ASP A 276 5.73 1.28 15.30
N PHE A 277 6.93 1.06 14.74
CA PHE A 277 7.59 -0.25 14.77
C PHE A 277 8.27 -0.54 16.11
N ASN A 278 8.56 0.49 16.91
CA ASN A 278 9.23 0.34 18.19
C ASN A 278 8.32 0.61 19.40
N GLY A 279 7.07 1.01 19.21
CA GLY A 279 6.11 1.27 20.27
C GLY A 279 6.41 2.55 21.06
N ASP A 280 7.05 3.55 20.47
CA ASP A 280 7.38 4.83 21.13
C ASP A 280 6.35 5.95 20.88
N GLY A 281 5.32 5.66 20.08
CA GLY A 281 4.24 6.59 19.73
C GLY A 281 4.58 7.54 18.59
N LEU A 282 5.76 7.42 17.95
CA LEU A 282 6.13 8.18 16.76
C LEU A 282 5.94 7.33 15.51
N THR A 283 5.62 7.99 14.41
CA THR A 283 5.51 7.30 13.12
C THR A 283 6.90 6.96 12.58
N ASP A 284 7.16 5.68 12.38
CA ASP A 284 8.35 5.14 11.75
C ASP A 284 8.08 4.76 10.28
N VAL A 285 9.14 4.45 9.53
CA VAL A 285 9.08 4.10 8.10
C VAL A 285 9.77 2.76 7.85
N ALA A 286 9.05 1.80 7.27
CA ALA A 286 9.64 0.63 6.64
C ALA A 286 9.68 0.81 5.12
N VAL A 287 10.80 0.49 4.48
CA VAL A 287 10.98 0.65 3.04
C VAL A 287 11.66 -0.54 2.38
N ALA A 288 11.11 -0.98 1.25
CA ALA A 288 11.66 -2.07 0.45
C ALA A 288 12.79 -1.57 -0.46
N ASN A 289 13.99 -2.12 -0.25
CA ASN A 289 15.18 -1.81 -1.01
C ASN A 289 15.41 -2.82 -2.13
N TYR A 290 15.79 -2.32 -3.31
CA TYR A 290 16.28 -3.12 -4.42
C TYR A 290 17.68 -2.66 -4.86
N VAL A 291 18.69 -3.50 -4.67
CA VAL A 291 20.04 -3.32 -5.25
C VAL A 291 20.21 -4.29 -6.40
N SER A 292 20.58 -3.77 -7.59
CA SER A 292 20.80 -4.62 -8.76
C SER A 292 22.18 -5.30 -8.79
N ARG A 293 23.21 -4.75 -8.11
CA ARG A 293 24.59 -5.27 -8.09
C ARG A 293 25.36 -4.91 -6.79
N PRO A 294 25.65 -5.87 -5.89
CA PRO A 294 25.14 -7.24 -5.87
C PRO A 294 23.61 -7.24 -5.69
N LEU A 295 22.93 -8.32 -6.11
CA LEU A 295 21.49 -8.48 -5.91
C LEU A 295 21.18 -8.59 -4.42
N ILE A 296 20.87 -7.47 -3.78
CA ILE A 296 20.43 -7.41 -2.38
C ILE A 296 19.01 -6.88 -2.38
N ARG A 297 18.13 -7.59 -1.67
CA ARG A 297 16.79 -7.10 -1.36
C ARG A 297 16.56 -7.20 0.12
N SER A 298 16.00 -6.13 0.64
CA SER A 298 15.80 -5.97 2.06
C SER A 298 14.63 -5.06 2.33
N VAL A 299 14.15 -5.10 3.56
CA VAL A 299 13.31 -4.05 4.13
C VAL A 299 14.16 -3.32 5.16
N SER A 300 14.33 -2.01 4.99
CA SER A 300 14.92 -1.14 6.00
C SER A 300 13.82 -0.57 6.88
N VAL A 301 14.04 -0.49 8.19
CA VAL A 301 13.19 0.25 9.12
C VAL A 301 13.96 1.46 9.62
N LEU A 302 13.38 2.64 9.45
CA LEU A 302 13.87 3.92 9.94
C LEU A 302 12.93 4.37 11.05
N LEU A 303 13.47 4.68 12.22
CA LEU A 303 12.69 5.17 13.35
C LEU A 303 12.47 6.68 13.20
N GLY A 304 11.24 7.11 13.43
CA GLY A 304 10.84 8.50 13.49
C GLY A 304 11.40 9.19 14.73
N THR A 305 11.38 10.51 14.68
CA THR A 305 11.75 11.36 15.80
C THR A 305 10.74 12.50 15.88
N ALA A 306 10.59 13.11 17.06
CA ALA A 306 9.58 14.14 17.30
C ALA A 306 9.73 15.42 16.44
N ASN A 307 10.77 15.54 15.62
CA ASN A 307 10.98 16.67 14.72
C ASN A 307 10.77 16.32 13.24
N GLY A 308 10.19 15.15 12.93
CA GLY A 308 10.00 14.68 11.55
C GLY A 308 11.26 14.13 10.87
N SER A 309 12.32 13.84 11.64
CA SER A 309 13.51 13.17 11.12
C SER A 309 13.44 11.65 11.27
N PHE A 310 14.15 10.95 10.38
CA PHE A 310 14.22 9.48 10.38
C PHE A 310 15.65 8.96 10.54
N VAL A 311 15.83 7.93 11.37
CA VAL A 311 17.11 7.27 11.62
C VAL A 311 17.03 5.80 11.25
N LEU A 312 17.85 5.34 10.30
CA LEU A 312 17.95 3.93 9.94
C LEU A 312 18.32 3.08 11.16
N LYS A 313 17.45 2.14 11.52
CA LYS A 313 17.61 1.28 12.69
C LYS A 313 18.04 -0.14 12.33
N THR A 314 17.39 -0.75 11.34
CA THR A 314 17.67 -2.12 10.95
C THR A 314 17.39 -2.35 9.46
N THR A 315 18.03 -3.35 8.89
CA THR A 315 17.83 -3.81 7.51
C THR A 315 17.70 -5.32 7.50
N ILE A 316 16.54 -5.80 7.06
CA ILE A 316 16.16 -7.21 7.09
C ILE A 316 16.32 -7.77 5.69
N ALA A 317 17.17 -8.77 5.50
CA ALA A 317 17.32 -9.43 4.21
C ALA A 317 16.05 -10.23 3.88
N THR A 318 15.42 -9.93 2.75
CA THR A 318 14.17 -10.60 2.31
C THR A 318 14.41 -11.68 1.26
N GLY A 319 15.67 -11.94 0.94
CA GLY A 319 16.11 -12.94 -0.05
C GLY A 319 16.60 -12.33 -1.35
N ASN A 320 17.11 -13.17 -2.26
CA ASN A 320 17.80 -12.72 -3.48
C ASN A 320 16.97 -12.90 -4.75
N ASP A 321 15.72 -13.33 -4.64
CA ASP A 321 15.00 -13.89 -5.79
C ASP A 321 14.13 -12.84 -6.50
N SER A 322 13.40 -11.95 -5.80
CA SER A 322 12.37 -11.09 -6.44
C SER A 322 12.19 -9.68 -5.89
N ILE A 323 11.87 -8.72 -6.76
CA ILE A 323 11.52 -7.34 -6.35
C ILE A 323 10.31 -7.40 -5.41
N VAL A 324 10.43 -6.74 -4.26
CA VAL A 324 9.33 -6.53 -3.32
C VAL A 324 8.50 -5.36 -3.86
N TYR A 325 7.34 -5.67 -4.43
CA TYR A 325 6.43 -4.67 -5.00
C TYR A 325 5.47 -4.08 -3.95
N GLY A 326 5.01 -4.91 -3.02
CA GLY A 326 4.27 -4.50 -1.83
C GLY A 326 4.48 -5.51 -0.70
N PHE A 327 4.83 -5.04 0.49
CA PHE A 327 4.87 -5.85 1.71
C PHE A 327 3.86 -5.30 2.70
N ALA A 328 3.42 -6.16 3.63
CA ALA A 328 2.46 -5.79 4.66
C ALA A 328 3.08 -5.88 6.05
N VAL A 329 2.50 -5.10 6.97
CA VAL A 329 2.96 -4.96 8.35
C VAL A 329 1.77 -5.08 9.27
N ALA A 330 1.87 -5.97 10.25
CA ALA A 330 0.87 -6.15 11.30
C ALA A 330 1.47 -6.95 12.45
N ASP A 331 0.80 -6.98 13.58
CA ASP A 331 1.09 -7.92 14.66
C ASP A 331 0.41 -9.26 14.34
N PHE A 332 1.15 -10.20 13.75
CA PHE A 332 0.57 -11.48 13.29
C PHE A 332 0.50 -12.52 14.41
N ASN A 333 1.23 -12.33 15.50
CA ASN A 333 1.28 -13.26 16.63
C ASN A 333 0.60 -12.71 17.90
N ASN A 334 0.03 -11.50 17.83
CA ASN A 334 -0.65 -10.79 18.92
C ASN A 334 0.27 -10.52 20.13
N ASP A 335 1.56 -10.24 19.89
CA ASP A 335 2.53 -9.93 20.96
C ASP A 335 2.71 -8.41 21.22
N GLY A 336 1.95 -7.59 20.49
CA GLY A 336 1.95 -6.14 20.56
C GLY A 336 3.08 -5.48 19.77
N ARG A 337 3.68 -6.21 18.81
CA ARG A 337 4.77 -5.71 17.96
C ARG A 337 4.47 -6.00 16.50
N LEU A 338 4.90 -5.09 15.65
CA LEU A 338 4.65 -5.20 14.22
C LEU A 338 5.68 -6.12 13.56
N ASP A 339 5.19 -7.15 12.88
CA ASP A 339 5.95 -8.06 12.05
C ASP A 339 5.81 -7.72 10.56
N LEU A 340 6.53 -8.46 9.70
CA LEU A 340 6.52 -8.24 8.25
C LEU A 340 6.04 -9.47 7.47
N ALA A 341 5.18 -9.24 6.48
CA ALA A 341 4.85 -10.20 5.44
C ALA A 341 5.39 -9.71 4.09
N VAL A 342 6.29 -10.48 3.46
CA VAL A 342 7.01 -10.06 2.25
C VAL A 342 6.85 -11.10 1.13
N PRO A 343 6.39 -10.71 -0.08
CA PRO A 343 6.27 -11.64 -1.20
C PRO A 343 7.63 -12.00 -1.81
N ASP A 344 7.76 -13.24 -2.28
CA ASP A 344 8.96 -13.82 -2.87
C ASP A 344 8.61 -14.55 -4.19
N SER A 345 8.81 -13.85 -5.31
CA SER A 345 8.03 -14.08 -6.54
C SER A 345 8.76 -14.67 -7.76
N LYS A 346 10.10 -14.77 -7.79
CA LYS A 346 10.81 -15.18 -9.02
C LYS A 346 10.98 -16.69 -9.14
N THR A 347 11.24 -17.37 -8.03
CA THR A 347 11.58 -18.80 -8.05
C THR A 347 10.77 -19.62 -7.04
N LYS A 348 10.05 -18.98 -6.12
CA LYS A 348 9.51 -19.67 -4.94
C LYS A 348 8.00 -19.54 -4.74
N ASN A 349 7.33 -18.56 -5.34
CA ASN A 349 5.88 -18.35 -5.23
C ASN A 349 5.39 -18.48 -3.78
N ARG A 350 5.93 -17.63 -2.90
CA ARG A 350 5.65 -17.67 -1.47
C ARG A 350 5.56 -16.28 -0.87
N VAL A 351 4.99 -16.20 0.32
CA VAL A 351 5.09 -15.06 1.22
C VAL A 351 5.93 -15.49 2.43
N ASN A 352 6.91 -14.66 2.81
CA ASN A 352 7.76 -14.87 3.97
C ASN A 352 7.26 -14.01 5.14
N ILE A 353 7.03 -14.61 6.30
CA ILE A 353 6.63 -13.93 7.53
C ILE A 353 7.84 -13.79 8.46
N PHE A 354 8.19 -12.57 8.84
CA PHE A 354 9.30 -12.24 9.73
C PHE A 354 8.75 -11.69 11.03
N LEU A 355 8.74 -12.48 12.11
CA LEU A 355 8.26 -12.04 13.43
C LEU A 355 9.25 -11.10 14.12
N ASN A 356 8.74 -10.04 14.74
CA ASN A 356 9.51 -9.05 15.47
C ASN A 356 9.93 -9.59 16.84
N THR A 357 11.23 -9.83 17.00
CA THR A 357 11.83 -10.41 18.20
C THR A 357 12.45 -9.37 19.11
N CYS A 358 12.00 -8.11 19.03
CA CYS A 358 12.62 -7.02 19.77
C CYS A 358 12.85 -7.32 21.26
N THR A 359 13.90 -6.74 21.85
CA THR A 359 14.19 -6.84 23.28
C THR A 359 14.25 -5.48 23.95
#